data_AF-A0A1L0BS13-F1
#
_entry.id   AF-A0A1L0BS13-F1
#
_cell.length_a   1.000
_cell.length_b   1.000
_cell.length_c   1.000
_cell.angle_alpha   90.00
_cell.angle_beta   90.00
_cell.angle_gamma   90.00
#
_symmetry.space_group_name_H-M   'P 1'
#
loop_
_entity.id
_entity.type
_entity.pdbx_description
1 polymer ?
#
loop_
_entity_poly.entity_id
_entity_poly.type
_entity_poly.pdbx_seq_one_letter_code
_entity_poly.pdbx_strand_id
1 'polypeptide(L)'
;MKDVSSAVHRTINNYQLTSQSKLLKRLNQKNEARIVANLHKRHQDRHLMELIQKRDYYTNKIHELLNGAGEQPNPALIVDDYEADYYLAKRFVKVPENVDQVRVIIAKHKQFQDEMAEEHTRILREYELKGLKLNGLAKLKAHNASSEAKRENGRNLALDGLYQRIATRQRKLSEESEAMLRELKVPFFCIDESISMDVESLLKNKKYVLNTLYKLVQSQR
;
A
#
# COMPACT_ATOMS: atom_id res chain seq x y z
N MET A 1 -6.16 -25.64 -30.83
CA MET A 1 -5.17 -25.25 -31.87
C MET A 1 -4.14 -24.21 -31.38
N LYS A 2 -4.45 -23.33 -30.42
CA LYS A 2 -3.48 -22.34 -29.88
C LYS A 2 -2.36 -22.96 -29.00
N ASP A 3 -2.55 -24.18 -28.49
CA ASP A 3 -1.64 -24.79 -27.52
C ASP A 3 -0.32 -25.28 -28.10
N VAL A 4 -0.31 -25.85 -29.32
CA VAL A 4 0.91 -26.42 -29.92
C VAL A 4 1.92 -25.30 -30.26
N SER A 5 1.44 -24.20 -30.84
CA SER A 5 2.32 -23.07 -31.17
C SER A 5 2.91 -22.45 -29.91
N SER A 6 2.09 -22.22 -28.88
CA SER A 6 2.56 -21.66 -27.60
C SER A 6 3.53 -22.60 -26.90
N ALA A 7 3.24 -23.90 -26.90
CA ALA A 7 4.10 -24.91 -26.32
C ALA A 7 5.47 -25.01 -27.02
N VAL A 8 5.49 -25.01 -28.36
CA VAL A 8 6.74 -25.02 -29.14
C VAL A 8 7.55 -23.75 -28.87
N HIS A 9 6.90 -22.59 -28.88
CA HIS A 9 7.54 -21.31 -28.60
C HIS A 9 8.22 -21.30 -27.22
N ARG A 10 7.47 -21.65 -26.16
CA ARG A 10 7.99 -21.74 -24.79
C ARG A 10 9.15 -22.73 -24.68
N THR A 11 9.05 -23.87 -25.35
CA THR A 11 10.09 -24.91 -25.34
C THR A 11 11.38 -24.43 -26.01
N ILE A 12 11.28 -23.74 -27.15
CA ILE A 12 12.44 -23.16 -27.84
C ILE A 12 13.10 -22.10 -26.98
N ASN A 13 12.31 -21.16 -26.42
CA ASN A 13 12.86 -20.10 -25.58
C ASN A 13 13.53 -20.65 -24.32
N ASN A 14 12.89 -21.59 -23.62
CA ASN A 14 13.49 -22.22 -22.44
C ASN A 14 14.79 -22.96 -22.79
N TYR A 15 14.84 -23.69 -23.92
CA TYR A 15 16.04 -24.38 -24.36
C TYR A 15 17.20 -23.41 -24.67
N GLN A 16 16.89 -22.30 -25.34
CA GLN A 16 17.87 -21.26 -25.69
C GLN A 16 18.41 -20.53 -24.45
N LEU A 17 17.59 -20.40 -23.40
CA LEU A 17 18.00 -19.78 -22.13
C LEU A 17 18.81 -20.73 -21.24
N THR A 18 18.47 -22.02 -21.20
CA THR A 18 18.97 -22.93 -20.15
C THR A 18 20.03 -23.94 -20.59
N SER A 19 20.04 -24.36 -21.86
CA SER A 19 20.86 -25.50 -22.28
C SER A 19 21.90 -25.16 -23.35
N GLN A 20 21.56 -24.28 -24.32
CA GLN A 20 22.39 -23.89 -25.47
C GLN A 20 23.23 -25.04 -26.10
N SER A 21 22.80 -26.29 -25.94
CA SER A 21 23.62 -27.44 -26.30
C SER A 21 23.78 -27.53 -27.81
N LYS A 22 24.98 -27.92 -28.26
CA LYS A 22 25.27 -28.14 -29.70
C LYS A 22 24.51 -29.33 -30.28
N LEU A 23 23.79 -30.12 -29.48
CA LEU A 23 23.10 -31.34 -29.91
C LEU A 23 21.77 -31.04 -30.63
N LEU A 24 20.97 -30.09 -30.17
CA LEU A 24 19.65 -29.79 -30.74
C LEU A 24 19.61 -28.46 -31.50
N LYS A 25 20.58 -28.23 -32.41
CA LYS A 25 20.74 -26.95 -33.16
C LYS A 25 19.49 -26.53 -33.95
N ARG A 26 18.62 -27.47 -34.30
CA ARG A 26 17.39 -27.21 -35.06
C ARG A 26 16.26 -26.65 -34.19
N LEU A 27 16.34 -26.79 -32.86
CA LEU A 27 15.38 -26.22 -31.91
C LEU A 27 15.71 -24.74 -31.67
N ASN A 28 15.31 -23.88 -32.60
CA ASN A 28 15.57 -22.44 -32.58
C ASN A 28 14.40 -21.67 -33.21
N GLN A 29 14.33 -20.36 -32.94
CA GLN A 29 13.26 -19.48 -33.42
C GLN A 29 13.11 -19.49 -34.95
N LYS A 30 14.21 -19.58 -35.72
CA LYS A 30 14.16 -19.64 -37.19
C LYS A 30 13.41 -20.87 -37.72
N ASN A 31 13.40 -21.96 -36.96
CA ASN A 31 12.73 -23.21 -37.33
C ASN A 31 11.34 -23.36 -36.70
N GLU A 32 10.92 -22.44 -35.84
CA GLU A 32 9.69 -22.56 -35.03
C GLU A 32 8.45 -22.83 -35.88
N ALA A 33 8.17 -21.99 -36.88
CA ALA A 33 7.01 -22.15 -37.77
C ALA A 33 6.99 -23.51 -38.47
N ARG A 34 8.16 -24.00 -38.89
CA ARG A 34 8.30 -25.33 -39.53
C ARG A 34 8.05 -26.46 -38.55
N ILE A 35 8.53 -26.35 -37.31
CA ILE A 35 8.30 -27.33 -36.25
C ILE A 35 6.80 -27.41 -35.93
N VAL A 36 6.17 -26.25 -35.72
CA VAL A 36 4.72 -26.15 -35.46
C VAL A 36 3.92 -26.78 -36.60
N ALA A 37 4.21 -26.43 -37.85
CA ALA A 37 3.52 -27.00 -39.01
C ALA A 37 3.66 -28.53 -39.10
N ASN A 38 4.86 -29.06 -38.84
CA ASN A 38 5.09 -30.50 -38.87
C ASN A 38 4.38 -31.26 -37.74
N LEU A 39 4.29 -30.68 -36.54
CA LEU A 39 3.54 -31.27 -35.44
C LEU A 39 2.04 -31.32 -35.72
N HIS A 40 1.49 -30.29 -36.36
CA HIS A 40 0.09 -30.30 -36.79
C HIS A 40 -0.16 -31.35 -37.87
N LYS A 41 0.74 -31.49 -38.84
CA LYS A 41 0.65 -32.53 -39.89
C LYS A 41 0.69 -33.96 -39.33
N ARG A 42 1.32 -34.16 -38.17
CA ARG A 42 1.40 -35.46 -37.47
C ARG A 42 0.28 -35.65 -36.43
N HIS A 43 -0.84 -34.93 -36.58
CA HIS A 43 -1.98 -34.98 -35.66
C HIS A 43 -1.64 -34.70 -34.18
N GLN A 44 -0.61 -33.88 -33.93
CA GLN A 44 -0.15 -33.55 -32.58
C GLN A 44 0.22 -34.83 -31.81
N ASP A 45 1.48 -35.26 -31.96
CA ASP A 45 2.00 -36.43 -31.24
C ASP A 45 1.56 -36.40 -29.77
N ARG A 46 0.65 -37.32 -29.42
CA ARG A 46 -0.04 -37.31 -28.14
C ARG A 46 0.96 -37.43 -26.98
N HIS A 47 1.98 -38.26 -27.17
CA HIS A 47 3.01 -38.44 -26.16
C HIS A 47 3.84 -37.16 -25.96
N LEU A 48 4.20 -36.48 -27.05
CA LEU A 48 4.89 -35.18 -26.96
C LEU A 48 4.03 -34.13 -26.23
N MET A 49 2.74 -34.04 -26.56
CA MET A 49 1.84 -33.09 -25.90
C MET A 49 1.64 -33.40 -24.40
N GLU A 50 1.54 -34.67 -24.03
CA GLU A 50 1.49 -35.12 -22.64
C GLU A 50 2.79 -34.75 -21.88
N LEU A 51 3.96 -34.90 -22.50
CA LEU A 51 5.24 -34.50 -21.90
C LEU A 51 5.33 -32.98 -21.68
N ILE A 52 4.87 -32.19 -22.65
CA ILE A 52 4.82 -30.73 -22.54
C ILE A 52 3.89 -30.32 -21.40
N GLN A 53 2.70 -30.92 -21.30
CA GLN A 53 1.75 -30.63 -20.22
C GLN A 53 2.31 -31.00 -18.85
N LYS A 54 2.93 -32.18 -18.71
CA LYS A 54 3.60 -32.60 -17.47
C LYS A 54 4.69 -31.62 -17.07
N ARG A 55 5.53 -31.19 -18.02
CA ARG A 55 6.55 -30.18 -17.76
C ARG A 55 5.92 -28.89 -17.23
N ASP A 56 4.94 -28.33 -17.92
CA ASP A 56 4.32 -27.06 -17.53
C ASP A 56 3.66 -27.17 -16.14
N TYR A 57 3.03 -28.31 -15.84
CA TYR A 57 2.51 -28.62 -14.51
C TYR A 57 3.61 -28.62 -13.44
N TYR A 58 4.71 -29.36 -13.67
CA TYR A 58 5.80 -29.43 -12.69
C TYR A 58 6.55 -28.10 -12.55
N THR A 59 6.71 -27.33 -13.63
CA THR A 59 7.26 -25.98 -13.57
C THR A 59 6.41 -25.07 -12.70
N ASN A 60 5.09 -25.07 -12.89
CA ASN A 60 4.19 -24.31 -12.02
C ASN A 60 4.26 -24.80 -10.58
N LYS A 61 4.32 -26.13 -10.37
CA LYS A 61 4.42 -26.70 -9.02
C LYS A 61 5.72 -26.31 -8.32
N ILE A 62 6.83 -26.26 -9.06
CA ILE A 62 8.11 -25.77 -8.55
C ILE A 62 7.97 -24.31 -8.15
N HIS A 63 7.39 -23.46 -9.01
CA HIS A 63 7.18 -22.04 -8.68
C HIS A 63 6.32 -21.87 -7.43
N GLU A 64 5.22 -22.61 -7.29
CA GLU A 64 4.38 -22.59 -6.09
C GLU A 64 5.16 -22.98 -4.83
N LEU A 65 5.93 -24.07 -4.90
CA LEU A 65 6.71 -24.56 -3.76
C LEU A 65 7.83 -23.60 -3.37
N LEU A 66 8.53 -23.03 -4.35
CA LEU A 66 9.57 -22.03 -4.11
C LEU A 66 8.98 -20.74 -3.54
N ASN A 67 7.83 -20.28 -4.06
CA ASN A 67 7.13 -19.12 -3.53
C ASN A 67 6.66 -19.35 -2.09
N GLY A 68 6.10 -20.53 -1.80
CA GLY A 68 5.69 -20.91 -0.45
C GLY A 68 6.88 -21.06 0.52
N ALA A 69 8.03 -21.53 0.04
CA ALA A 69 9.25 -21.63 0.85
C ALA A 69 9.85 -20.26 1.20
N GLY A 70 9.57 -19.23 0.38
CA GLY A 70 9.95 -17.85 0.64
C GLY A 70 9.04 -17.11 1.61
N GLU A 71 7.88 -17.66 1.99
CA GLU A 71 6.93 -16.99 2.87
C GLU A 71 7.50 -16.83 4.29
N GLN A 72 7.59 -15.60 4.76
CA GLN A 72 7.98 -15.24 6.11
C GLN A 72 6.76 -15.21 7.04
N PRO A 73 6.59 -16.21 7.93
CA PRO A 73 5.45 -16.25 8.84
C PRO A 73 5.56 -15.21 9.97
N ASN A 74 6.77 -14.76 10.29
CA ASN A 74 7.01 -13.79 11.35
C ASN A 74 6.99 -12.36 10.77
N PRO A 75 5.95 -11.55 11.07
CA PRO A 75 5.84 -10.20 10.54
C PRO A 75 6.99 -9.26 10.95
N ALA A 76 7.71 -9.58 12.03
CA ALA A 76 8.90 -8.85 12.46
C ALA A 76 10.08 -9.00 11.51
N LEU A 77 10.10 -10.06 10.70
CA LEU A 77 11.18 -10.39 9.78
C LEU A 77 10.87 -10.00 8.32
N ILE A 78 9.68 -9.46 8.05
CA ILE A 78 9.27 -9.04 6.72
C ILE A 78 10.00 -7.74 6.35
N VAL A 79 10.68 -7.76 5.20
CA VAL A 79 11.48 -6.63 4.71
C VAL A 79 10.99 -6.06 3.37
N ASP A 80 10.11 -6.76 2.67
CA ASP A 80 9.58 -6.33 1.38
C ASP A 80 8.08 -6.03 1.40
N ASP A 81 7.67 -5.08 0.56
CA ASP A 81 6.31 -4.57 0.49
C ASP A 81 5.30 -5.62 -0.04
N TYR A 82 5.72 -6.51 -0.94
CA TYR A 82 4.84 -7.53 -1.51
C TYR A 82 4.50 -8.62 -0.50
N GLU A 83 5.47 -9.03 0.29
CA GLU A 83 5.30 -9.96 1.39
C GLU A 83 4.44 -9.37 2.51
N ALA A 84 4.62 -8.07 2.82
CA ALA A 84 3.75 -7.38 3.76
C ALA A 84 2.28 -7.37 3.29
N ASP A 85 2.03 -7.06 2.02
CA ASP A 85 0.69 -7.12 1.43
C ASP A 85 0.09 -8.52 1.51
N TYR A 86 0.88 -9.54 1.15
CA TYR A 86 0.46 -10.93 1.21
C TYR A 86 0.12 -11.35 2.63
N TYR A 87 0.98 -11.03 3.61
CA TYR A 87 0.75 -11.31 5.03
C TYR A 87 -0.54 -10.66 5.52
N LEU A 88 -0.74 -9.38 5.21
CA LEU A 88 -1.92 -8.63 5.62
C LEU A 88 -3.20 -9.26 5.05
N ALA A 89 -3.23 -9.53 3.75
CA ALA A 89 -4.40 -10.08 3.07
C ALA A 89 -4.70 -11.55 3.43
N LYS A 90 -3.66 -12.38 3.65
CA LYS A 90 -3.83 -13.82 3.86
C LYS A 90 -3.95 -14.22 5.32
N ARG A 91 -3.36 -13.46 6.23
CA ARG A 91 -3.26 -13.80 7.66
C ARG A 91 -3.90 -12.74 8.54
N PHE A 92 -3.45 -11.48 8.46
CA PHE A 92 -3.86 -10.43 9.40
C PHE A 92 -5.37 -10.17 9.41
N VAL A 93 -5.96 -9.93 8.23
CA VAL A 93 -7.38 -9.57 8.11
C VAL A 93 -8.35 -10.72 8.34
N LYS A 94 -7.85 -11.97 8.37
CA LYS A 94 -8.67 -13.14 8.70
C LYS A 94 -8.95 -13.27 10.19
N VAL A 95 -8.26 -12.49 11.01
CA VAL A 95 -8.48 -12.39 12.46
C VAL A 95 -9.42 -11.20 12.69
N PRO A 96 -10.70 -11.42 13.05
CA PRO A 96 -11.68 -10.34 13.20
C PRO A 96 -11.25 -9.28 14.22
N GLU A 97 -10.63 -9.70 15.32
CA GLU A 97 -10.18 -8.82 16.39
C GLU A 97 -9.15 -7.80 15.87
N ASN A 98 -8.26 -8.22 14.96
CA ASN A 98 -7.28 -7.33 14.34
C ASN A 98 -7.99 -6.25 13.51
N VAL A 99 -8.99 -6.65 12.72
CA VAL A 99 -9.76 -5.75 11.87
C VAL A 99 -10.53 -4.74 12.72
N ASP A 100 -11.14 -5.19 13.81
CA ASP A 100 -11.90 -4.33 14.72
C ASP A 100 -11.00 -3.32 15.45
N GLN A 101 -9.82 -3.73 15.93
CA GLN A 101 -8.85 -2.82 16.52
C GLN A 101 -8.40 -1.73 15.52
N VAL A 102 -8.12 -2.12 14.28
CA VAL A 102 -7.75 -1.15 13.23
C VAL A 102 -8.92 -0.21 12.90
N ARG A 103 -10.17 -0.70 12.90
CA ARG A 103 -11.36 0.15 12.74
C ARG A 103 -11.48 1.18 13.86
N VAL A 104 -11.18 0.80 15.10
CA VAL A 104 -11.15 1.72 16.25
C VAL A 104 -10.10 2.81 16.04
N ILE A 105 -8.89 2.47 15.58
CA ILE A 105 -7.87 3.47 15.24
C ILE A 105 -8.41 4.44 14.18
N ILE A 106 -8.95 3.92 13.08
CA ILE A 106 -9.48 4.74 11.97
C ILE A 106 -10.58 5.67 12.48
N ALA A 107 -11.51 5.16 13.29
CA ALA A 107 -12.61 5.95 13.85
C ALA A 107 -12.10 7.07 14.76
N LYS A 108 -11.12 6.78 15.64
CA LYS A 108 -10.50 7.78 16.53
C LYS A 108 -9.83 8.92 15.75
N HIS A 109 -9.05 8.58 14.72
CA HIS A 109 -8.40 9.59 13.86
C HIS A 109 -9.41 10.43 13.09
N LYS A 110 -10.46 9.80 12.56
CA LYS A 110 -11.54 10.51 11.86
C LYS A 110 -12.27 11.47 12.81
N GLN A 111 -12.67 11.01 13.98
CA GLN A 111 -13.31 11.85 14.98
C GLN A 111 -12.43 13.05 15.35
N PHE A 112 -11.12 12.83 15.54
CA PHE A 112 -10.19 13.92 15.80
C PHE A 112 -10.14 14.93 14.65
N GLN A 113 -10.06 14.47 13.40
CA GLN A 113 -10.07 15.36 12.22
C GLN A 113 -11.34 16.20 12.14
N ASP A 114 -12.49 15.57 12.36
CA ASP A 114 -13.80 16.23 12.34
C ASP A 114 -13.89 17.29 13.47
N GLU A 115 -13.52 16.93 14.71
CA GLU A 115 -13.49 17.85 15.86
C GLU A 115 -12.61 19.09 15.59
N MET A 116 -11.41 18.89 15.05
CA MET A 116 -10.47 19.98 14.79
C MET A 116 -10.92 20.86 13.61
N ALA A 117 -11.55 20.27 12.60
CA ALA A 117 -12.13 21.02 11.48
C ALA A 117 -13.29 21.91 11.95
N GLU A 118 -14.18 21.37 12.78
CA GLU A 118 -15.28 22.13 13.39
C GLU A 118 -14.77 23.29 14.25
N GLU A 119 -13.77 23.04 15.10
CA GLU A 119 -13.18 24.08 15.94
C GLU A 119 -12.48 25.17 15.11
N HIS A 120 -11.76 24.79 14.05
CA HIS A 120 -11.16 25.74 13.11
C HIS A 120 -12.22 26.62 12.44
N THR A 121 -13.30 26.02 11.91
CA THR A 121 -14.40 26.77 11.30
C THR A 121 -15.12 27.67 12.32
N ARG A 122 -15.26 27.22 13.58
CA ARG A 122 -15.85 28.01 14.66
C ARG A 122 -15.04 29.28 14.94
N ILE A 123 -13.71 29.17 15.04
CA ILE A 123 -12.82 30.33 15.25
C ILE A 123 -12.98 31.32 14.09
N LEU A 124 -13.00 30.84 12.84
CA LEU A 124 -13.18 31.73 11.68
C LEU A 124 -14.51 32.48 11.74
N ARG A 125 -15.63 31.77 11.98
CA ARG A 125 -16.97 32.38 12.08
C ARG A 125 -17.08 33.38 13.24
N GLU A 126 -16.50 33.06 14.39
CA GLU A 126 -16.52 33.96 15.56
C GLU A 126 -15.88 35.31 15.25
N TYR A 127 -14.75 35.30 14.54
CA TYR A 127 -14.04 36.52 14.17
C TYR A 127 -14.61 37.21 12.92
N GLU A 128 -15.37 36.51 12.07
CA GLU A 128 -16.20 37.12 11.02
C GLU A 128 -17.39 37.90 11.62
N LEU A 129 -18.12 37.31 12.58
CA LEU A 129 -19.28 37.95 13.23
C LEU A 129 -18.90 39.19 14.04
N LYS A 130 -17.70 39.20 14.65
CA LYS A 130 -17.11 40.38 15.30
C LYS A 130 -16.71 41.50 14.31
N GLY A 131 -16.91 41.28 13.01
CA GLY A 131 -16.49 42.14 11.89
C GLY A 131 -17.47 43.22 11.44
N LEU A 132 -18.62 43.40 12.11
CA LEU A 132 -19.62 44.41 11.73
C LEU A 132 -19.02 45.83 11.75
N LYS A 133 -18.94 46.46 10.56
CA LYS A 133 -18.38 47.81 10.37
C LYS A 133 -19.41 48.87 10.73
N LEU A 134 -19.02 49.86 11.53
CA LEU A 134 -19.78 51.10 11.70
C LEU A 134 -19.53 52.00 10.49
N ASN A 135 -20.57 52.21 9.67
CA ASN A 135 -20.53 53.07 8.49
C ASN A 135 -21.01 54.49 8.84
N GLY A 136 -20.45 55.52 8.19
CA GLY A 136 -21.05 56.87 8.16
C GLY A 136 -20.15 58.06 8.49
N LEU A 137 -19.00 57.90 9.16
CA LEU A 137 -18.12 59.02 9.51
C LEU A 137 -16.66 58.80 9.08
N ALA A 138 -16.06 59.78 8.38
CA ALA A 138 -14.65 59.77 7.99
C ALA A 138 -13.68 59.68 9.20
N LYS A 139 -14.06 60.25 10.36
CA LYS A 139 -13.31 60.14 11.63
C LYS A 139 -13.26 58.71 12.19
N LEU A 140 -14.16 57.81 11.77
CA LEU A 140 -14.19 56.42 12.22
C LEU A 140 -13.24 55.52 11.43
N LYS A 141 -12.63 55.98 10.33
CA LYS A 141 -11.73 55.14 9.51
C LYS A 141 -10.53 54.61 10.30
N ALA A 142 -9.84 55.46 11.06
CA ALA A 142 -8.69 55.05 11.87
C ALA A 142 -9.10 54.09 13.01
N HIS A 143 -10.27 54.31 13.62
CA HIS A 143 -10.82 53.43 14.65
C HIS A 143 -11.22 52.06 14.06
N ASN A 144 -11.85 52.05 12.89
CA ASN A 144 -12.21 50.83 12.17
C ASN A 144 -10.96 50.02 11.77
N ALA A 145 -9.90 50.68 11.26
CA ALA A 145 -8.64 50.02 10.92
C ALA A 145 -7.93 49.43 12.15
N SER A 146 -7.89 50.16 13.28
CA SER A 146 -7.34 49.66 14.53
C SER A 146 -8.15 48.48 15.11
N SER A 147 -9.48 48.55 15.03
CA SER A 147 -10.37 47.46 15.45
C SER A 147 -10.20 46.22 14.57
N GLU A 148 -10.02 46.40 13.26
CA GLU A 148 -9.75 45.34 12.29
C GLU A 148 -8.41 44.66 12.56
N ALA A 149 -7.34 45.43 12.79
CA ALA A 149 -6.03 44.89 13.16
C ALA A 149 -6.05 44.12 14.49
N LYS A 150 -6.75 44.62 15.51
CA LYS A 150 -6.92 43.90 16.79
C LYS A 150 -7.69 42.59 16.61
N ARG A 151 -8.71 42.59 15.76
CA ARG A 151 -9.51 41.39 15.45
C ARG A 151 -8.68 40.36 14.70
N GLU A 152 -7.93 40.78 13.69
CA GLU A 152 -7.03 39.90 12.94
C GLU A 152 -5.96 39.28 13.84
N ASN A 153 -5.33 40.09 14.70
CA ASN A 153 -4.33 39.59 15.65
C ASN A 153 -4.96 38.59 16.65
N GLY A 154 -6.15 38.89 17.18
CA GLY A 154 -6.88 37.96 18.05
C GLY A 154 -7.25 36.65 17.36
N ARG A 155 -7.66 36.69 16.09
CA ARG A 155 -7.96 35.50 15.28
C ARG A 155 -6.71 34.65 15.12
N ASN A 156 -5.60 35.27 14.74
CA ASN A 156 -4.34 34.56 14.50
C ASN A 156 -3.84 33.90 15.80
N LEU A 157 -3.90 34.60 16.95
CA LEU A 157 -3.57 34.01 18.26
C LEU A 157 -4.47 32.81 18.61
N ALA A 158 -5.77 32.88 18.31
CA ALA A 158 -6.69 31.77 18.55
C ALA A 158 -6.40 30.56 17.65
N LEU A 159 -6.10 30.81 16.36
CA LEU A 159 -5.71 29.79 15.40
C LEU A 159 -4.37 29.14 15.77
N ASP A 160 -3.37 29.94 16.15
CA ASP A 160 -2.07 29.44 16.61
C ASP A 160 -2.25 28.53 17.83
N GLY A 161 -3.06 28.95 18.79
CA GLY A 161 -3.42 28.14 19.95
C GLY A 161 -4.10 26.82 19.56
N LEU A 162 -4.98 26.82 18.55
CA LEU A 162 -5.59 25.61 18.01
C LEU A 162 -4.54 24.70 17.35
N TYR A 163 -3.67 25.24 16.49
CA TYR A 163 -2.65 24.46 15.80
C TYR A 163 -1.65 23.81 16.76
N GLN A 164 -1.31 24.49 17.86
CA GLN A 164 -0.49 23.89 18.93
C GLN A 164 -1.20 22.70 19.58
N ARG A 165 -2.50 22.82 19.90
CA ARG A 165 -3.30 21.69 20.42
C ARG A 165 -3.40 20.54 19.43
N ILE A 166 -3.61 20.84 18.14
CA ILE A 166 -3.64 19.86 17.06
C ILE A 166 -2.31 19.11 17.02
N ALA A 167 -1.18 19.81 17.02
CA ALA A 167 0.14 19.19 16.98
C ALA A 167 0.38 18.25 18.17
N THR A 168 0.04 18.68 19.39
CA THR A 168 0.18 17.83 20.59
C THR A 168 -0.72 16.60 20.54
N ARG A 169 -2.00 16.76 20.18
CA ARG A 169 -2.96 15.66 20.15
C ARG A 169 -2.69 14.69 19.00
N GLN A 170 -2.28 15.19 17.84
CA GLN A 170 -1.84 14.38 16.70
C GLN A 170 -0.61 13.53 17.07
N ARG A 171 0.35 14.11 17.79
CA ARG A 171 1.53 13.37 18.27
C ARG A 171 1.12 12.22 19.18
N LYS A 172 0.27 12.49 20.19
CA LYS A 172 -0.23 11.46 21.11
C LYS A 172 -1.00 10.36 20.38
N LEU A 173 -1.89 10.73 19.46
CA LEU A 173 -2.61 9.76 18.63
C LEU A 173 -1.68 8.92 17.75
N SER A 174 -0.62 9.52 17.21
CA SER A 174 0.39 8.82 16.42
C SER A 174 1.13 7.79 17.28
N GLU A 175 1.58 8.17 18.47
CA GLU A 175 2.27 7.28 19.42
C GLU A 175 1.37 6.12 19.87
N GLU A 176 0.11 6.40 20.21
CA GLU A 176 -0.88 5.37 20.57
C GLU A 176 -1.16 4.40 19.39
N SER A 177 -1.29 4.94 18.18
CA SER A 177 -1.55 4.11 16.99
C SER A 177 -0.34 3.26 16.63
N GLU A 178 0.87 3.81 16.73
CA GLU A 178 2.11 3.07 16.49
C GLU A 178 2.30 1.94 17.49
N ALA A 179 2.02 2.19 18.78
CA ALA A 179 2.07 1.16 19.81
C ALA A 179 1.06 0.03 19.52
N MET A 180 -0.19 0.36 19.18
CA MET A 180 -1.21 -0.63 18.85
C MET A 180 -0.84 -1.45 17.59
N LEU A 181 -0.33 -0.80 16.54
CA LEU A 181 0.10 -1.51 15.33
C LEU A 181 1.29 -2.44 15.59
N ARG A 182 2.19 -2.06 16.51
CA ARG A 182 3.27 -2.93 16.97
C ARG A 182 2.74 -4.13 17.75
N GLU A 183 1.79 -3.94 18.67
CA GLU A 183 1.16 -5.01 19.45
C GLU A 183 0.40 -6.00 18.55
N LEU A 184 -0.30 -5.49 17.54
CA LEU A 184 -0.98 -6.28 16.52
C LEU A 184 -0.02 -6.98 15.55
N LYS A 185 1.29 -6.78 15.69
CA LYS A 185 2.34 -7.35 14.84
C LYS A 185 2.15 -7.01 13.36
N VAL A 186 1.83 -5.75 13.07
CA VAL A 186 1.74 -5.24 11.70
C VAL A 186 3.16 -5.12 11.12
N PRO A 187 3.43 -5.64 9.90
CA PRO A 187 4.73 -5.52 9.26
C PRO A 187 5.23 -4.08 9.22
N PHE A 188 6.54 -3.89 9.34
CA PHE A 188 7.23 -2.60 9.48
C PHE A 188 6.98 -1.80 10.79
N PHE A 189 5.96 -2.15 11.59
CA PHE A 189 5.74 -1.57 12.93
C PHE A 189 6.36 -2.42 14.05
N CYS A 190 6.55 -3.70 13.79
CA CYS A 190 7.13 -4.67 14.72
C CYS A 190 8.46 -5.27 14.22
N ILE A 191 9.26 -4.52 13.45
CA ILE A 191 10.53 -5.01 12.87
C ILE A 191 11.48 -5.46 13.98
N ASP A 192 12.11 -6.60 13.74
CA ASP A 192 13.16 -7.14 14.59
C ASP A 192 14.41 -6.23 14.57
N GLU A 193 15.02 -6.00 15.73
CA GLU A 193 16.19 -5.12 15.88
C GLU A 193 17.40 -5.58 15.05
N SER A 194 17.46 -6.85 14.67
CA SER A 194 18.51 -7.40 13.80
C SER A 194 18.41 -6.93 12.34
N ILE A 195 17.26 -6.40 11.92
CA ILE A 195 17.03 -5.92 10.56
C ILE A 195 17.45 -4.47 10.44
N SER A 196 18.52 -4.25 9.67
CA SER A 196 18.97 -2.91 9.31
C SER A 196 18.10 -2.38 8.16
N MET A 197 17.30 -1.36 8.47
CA MET A 197 16.60 -0.53 7.49
C MET A 197 16.90 0.93 7.78
N ASP A 198 17.18 1.70 6.74
CA ASP A 198 17.29 3.15 6.89
C ASP A 198 15.92 3.75 7.26
N VAL A 199 15.96 4.86 8.00
CA VAL A 199 14.76 5.51 8.57
C VAL A 199 13.80 5.97 7.46
N GLU A 200 14.32 6.42 6.32
CA GLU A 200 13.49 6.92 5.22
C GLU A 200 12.70 5.79 4.56
N SER A 201 13.36 4.68 4.24
CA SER A 201 12.72 3.45 3.74
C SER A 201 11.71 2.90 4.74
N LEU A 202 12.04 2.89 6.03
CA LEU A 202 11.11 2.45 7.06
C LEU A 202 9.83 3.28 7.09
N LEU A 203 9.95 4.61 7.05
CA LEU A 203 8.79 5.50 7.03
C LEU A 203 7.96 5.33 5.76
N LYS A 204 8.61 5.14 4.61
CA LYS A 204 7.95 4.86 3.34
C LYS A 204 7.16 3.55 3.41
N ASN A 205 7.76 2.48 3.94
CA ASN A 205 7.13 1.16 4.02
C ASN A 205 5.99 1.14 5.06
N LYS A 206 6.17 1.81 6.20
CA LYS A 206 5.08 2.04 7.17
C LYS A 206 3.89 2.73 6.50
N LYS A 207 4.14 3.80 5.72
CA LYS A 207 3.08 4.50 4.97
C LYS A 207 2.42 3.59 3.93
N TYR A 208 3.19 2.76 3.24
CA TYR A 208 2.67 1.78 2.29
C TYR A 208 1.71 0.81 2.98
N VAL A 209 2.16 0.17 4.06
CA VAL A 209 1.36 -0.78 4.83
C VAL A 209 0.11 -0.15 5.42
N LEU A 210 0.17 1.08 5.94
CA LEU A 210 -1.02 1.80 6.41
C LEU A 210 -2.07 1.96 5.31
N ASN A 211 -1.65 2.30 4.09
CA ASN A 211 -2.56 2.43 2.95
C ASN A 211 -3.16 1.08 2.53
N THR A 212 -2.35 0.00 2.48
CA THR A 212 -2.83 -1.35 2.21
C THR A 212 -3.85 -1.78 3.26
N LEU A 213 -3.50 -1.62 4.54
CA LEU A 213 -4.33 -2.01 5.67
C LEU A 213 -5.68 -1.27 5.63
N TYR A 214 -5.67 0.04 5.39
CA TYR A 214 -6.89 0.82 5.23
C TYR A 214 -7.79 0.26 4.11
N LYS A 215 -7.22 -0.01 2.92
CA LYS A 215 -7.98 -0.58 1.78
C LYS A 215 -8.58 -1.94 2.13
N LEU A 216 -7.80 -2.82 2.75
CA LEU A 216 -8.25 -4.16 3.12
C LEU A 216 -9.35 -4.12 4.18
N VAL A 217 -9.22 -3.28 5.21
CA VAL A 217 -10.24 -3.18 6.27
C VAL A 217 -11.55 -2.61 5.75
N GLN A 218 -11.50 -1.69 4.78
CA GLN A 218 -12.71 -1.15 4.14
C GLN A 218 -13.41 -2.16 3.23
N SER A 219 -12.68 -3.13 2.65
CA SER A 219 -13.28 -4.17 1.80
C SER A 219 -13.93 -5.32 2.59
N GLN A 220 -13.65 -5.45 3.89
CA GLN A 220 -14.31 -6.41 4.79
C GLN A 220 -15.69 -5.93 5.28
N ARG A 221 -16.43 -5.16 4.46
CA ARG A 221 -17.77 -4.65 4.77
C ARG A 221 -18.86 -5.53 4.17
#